data_AF-A0A377D2L8-F1
#
_entry.id   AF-A0A377D2L8-F1
#
_cell.length_a   1.000
_cell.length_b   1.000
_cell.length_c   1.000
_cell.angle_alpha   90.00
_cell.angle_beta   90.00
_cell.angle_gamma   90.00
#
_symmetry.space_group_name_H-M   'P 1'
#
loop_
_entity.id
_entity.type
_entity.pdbx_description
1 polymer ?
#
loop_
_entity_poly.entity_id
_entity_poly.type
_entity_poly.pdbx_seq_one_letter_code
_entity_poly.pdbx_strand_id
1 'polypeptide(L)'
;MAKANELRSGDVLAGVAAASSQERVAAKQVLSEMTVADIRNNPVIAYEDDCVTRLIQDDVNETAYNQIKNWSISELREYVLSDETSVDDIAFTRKGLTSEVVAAVAKICSNADLIYGAKKMR
;
A
#
# COMPACT_ATOMS: atom_id res chain seq x y z
N MET A 1 8.34 -1.45 6.22
CA MET A 1 7.88 -0.59 5.10
C MET A 1 8.76 0.64 4.82
N ALA A 2 9.39 1.27 5.81
CA ALA A 2 10.09 2.56 5.62
C ALA A 2 11.19 2.54 4.55
N LYS A 3 12.05 1.51 4.55
CA LYS A 3 13.16 1.36 3.60
C LYS A 3 12.76 1.26 2.12
N ALA A 4 11.48 0.99 1.81
CA ALA A 4 10.98 0.95 0.43
C ALA A 4 10.67 2.35 -0.14
N ASN A 5 10.67 3.40 0.68
CA ASN A 5 10.53 4.78 0.21
C ASN A 5 11.68 5.20 -0.69
N GLU A 6 11.39 6.11 -1.62
CA GLU A 6 12.44 6.93 -2.21
C GLU A 6 13.15 7.78 -1.16
N LEU A 7 14.41 8.14 -1.43
CA LEU A 7 15.22 8.88 -0.47
C LEU A 7 14.56 10.21 -0.11
N ARG A 8 14.25 10.40 1.17
CA ARG A 8 13.70 11.64 1.73
C ARG A 8 14.50 12.04 2.96
N SER A 9 14.79 13.33 3.10
CA SER A 9 15.56 13.86 4.23
C SER A 9 14.90 13.59 5.58
N GLY A 10 13.56 13.61 5.66
CA GLY A 10 12.82 13.28 6.87
C GLY A 10 13.02 11.82 7.33
N ASP A 11 12.98 10.86 6.40
CA ASP A 11 13.18 9.44 6.71
C ASP A 11 14.63 9.17 7.16
N VAL A 12 15.59 9.92 6.63
CA VAL A 12 17.00 9.87 7.07
C VAL A 12 17.13 10.43 8.48
N LEU A 13 16.51 11.58 8.77
CA LEU A 13 16.54 12.20 10.10
C LEU A 13 15.89 11.31 11.17
N ALA A 14 14.82 10.60 10.81
CA ALA A 14 14.15 9.64 11.68
C ALA A 14 14.89 8.29 11.79
N GLY A 15 15.97 8.07 11.03
CA GLY A 15 16.76 6.85 11.08
C GLY A 15 16.09 5.61 10.45
N VAL A 16 15.08 5.81 9.60
CA VAL A 16 14.27 4.73 9.01
C VAL A 16 14.49 4.52 7.51
N ALA A 17 15.26 5.40 6.87
CA ALA A 17 15.62 5.29 5.45
C ALA A 17 16.50 4.06 5.17
N ALA A 18 16.49 3.59 3.93
CA ALA A 18 17.45 2.60 3.45
C ALA A 18 18.87 3.20 3.41
N ALA A 19 19.87 2.41 3.81
CA ALA A 19 21.28 2.78 3.83
C ALA A 19 21.90 2.84 2.42
N SER A 20 21.30 2.14 1.45
CA SER A 20 21.77 2.12 0.06
C SER A 20 20.62 1.96 -0.94
N SER A 21 20.91 2.24 -2.21
CA SER A 21 19.97 1.98 -3.30
C SER A 21 19.64 0.49 -3.43
N GLN A 22 20.61 -0.40 -3.23
CA GLN A 22 20.41 -1.85 -3.24
C GLN A 22 19.44 -2.29 -2.14
N GLU A 23 19.61 -1.77 -0.93
CA GLU A 23 18.69 -2.07 0.18
C GLU A 23 17.28 -1.55 -0.09
N ARG A 24 17.16 -0.37 -0.72
CA ARG A 24 15.85 0.16 -1.13
C ARG A 24 15.17 -0.74 -2.15
N VAL A 25 15.89 -1.19 -3.17
CA VAL A 25 15.34 -2.10 -4.20
C VAL A 25 14.93 -3.42 -3.56
N ALA A 26 15.76 -3.99 -2.68
CA ALA A 26 15.42 -5.20 -1.93
C ALA A 26 14.17 -4.99 -1.05
N ALA A 27 14.04 -3.83 -0.39
CA ALA A 27 12.87 -3.50 0.41
C ALA A 27 11.59 -3.35 -0.43
N LYS A 28 11.69 -2.77 -1.65
CA LYS A 28 10.57 -2.72 -2.59
C LYS A 28 10.18 -4.10 -3.09
N GLN A 29 11.15 -4.98 -3.36
CA GLN A 29 10.90 -6.37 -3.76
C GLN A 29 10.22 -7.16 -2.64
N VAL A 30 10.72 -7.08 -1.41
CA VAL A 30 10.04 -7.74 -0.28
C VAL A 30 8.62 -7.20 -0.12
N LEU A 31 8.43 -5.88 -0.23
CA LEU A 31 7.12 -5.26 -0.12
C LEU A 31 6.16 -5.66 -1.26
N SER A 32 6.67 -5.88 -2.47
CA SER A 32 5.84 -6.27 -3.62
C SER A 32 5.26 -7.68 -3.48
N GLU A 33 6.00 -8.59 -2.83
CA GLU A 33 5.57 -9.98 -2.59
C GLU A 33 4.70 -10.16 -1.35
N MET A 34 4.62 -9.15 -0.46
CA MET A 34 3.71 -9.21 0.70
C MET A 34 2.26 -9.20 0.23
N THR A 35 1.38 -9.90 0.96
CA THR A 35 -0.04 -9.88 0.66
C THR A 35 -0.75 -8.68 1.28
N VAL A 36 -1.92 -8.33 0.75
CA VAL A 36 -2.82 -7.34 1.37
C VAL A 36 -3.14 -7.73 2.81
N ALA A 37 -3.36 -9.01 3.11
CA ALA A 37 -3.60 -9.50 4.45
C ALA A 37 -2.40 -9.26 5.39
N ASP A 38 -1.18 -9.54 4.93
CA ASP A 38 0.03 -9.35 5.73
C ASP A 38 0.16 -7.91 6.20
N ILE A 39 -0.11 -6.95 5.31
CA ILE A 39 -0.02 -5.53 5.63
C ILE A 39 -1.22 -5.07 6.46
N ARG A 40 -2.44 -5.53 6.12
CA ARG A 40 -3.66 -5.14 6.84
C ARG A 40 -3.61 -5.57 8.32
N ASN A 41 -3.16 -6.80 8.58
CA ASN A 41 -3.15 -7.39 9.92
C ASN A 41 -1.99 -6.89 10.80
N ASN A 42 -1.07 -6.11 10.24
CA ASN A 42 0.09 -5.58 10.96
C ASN A 42 0.14 -4.04 10.79
N PRO A 43 -0.82 -3.29 11.39
CA PRO A 43 -0.80 -1.84 11.35
C PRO A 43 0.47 -1.30 12.02
N VAL A 44 0.93 -0.13 11.58
CA VAL A 44 2.20 0.44 12.10
C VAL A 44 2.13 0.86 13.56
N ILE A 45 0.92 1.11 14.07
CA ILE A 45 0.60 1.29 15.48
C ILE A 45 -0.52 0.32 15.82
N ALA A 46 -0.41 -0.39 16.95
CA ALA A 46 -1.37 -1.41 17.36
C ALA A 46 -2.79 -0.83 17.52
N TYR A 47 -3.80 -1.66 17.28
CA TYR A 47 -5.22 -1.28 17.29
C TYR A 47 -5.67 -0.80 18.67
N GLU A 48 -5.21 -1.48 19.72
CA GLU A 48 -5.49 -1.15 21.12
C GLU A 48 -4.94 0.22 21.52
N ASP A 49 -3.83 0.64 20.93
CA ASP A 49 -3.05 1.81 21.38
C ASP A 49 -3.42 3.10 20.64
N ASP A 50 -4.07 3.02 19.47
CA ASP A 50 -4.30 4.20 18.63
C ASP A 50 -5.72 4.26 18.05
N CYS A 51 -6.39 5.40 18.25
CA CYS A 51 -7.75 5.61 17.76
C CYS A 51 -7.83 5.78 16.24
N VAL A 52 -6.75 6.19 15.58
CA VAL A 52 -6.72 6.35 14.12
C VAL A 52 -6.61 4.97 13.46
N THR A 53 -5.76 4.07 13.98
CA THR A 53 -5.71 2.67 13.58
C THR A 53 -7.09 2.03 13.71
N ARG A 54 -7.80 2.24 14.82
CA ARG A 54 -9.15 1.69 15.00
C ARG A 54 -10.11 2.19 13.94
N LEU A 55 -10.18 3.51 13.74
CA LEU A 55 -11.06 4.09 12.73
C LEU A 55 -10.78 3.50 11.34
N ILE A 56 -9.51 3.40 10.95
CA ILE A 56 -9.10 2.84 9.66
C ILE A 56 -9.52 1.38 9.54
N GLN A 57 -9.27 0.56 10.57
CA GLN A 57 -9.54 -0.88 10.54
C GLN A 57 -11.05 -1.19 10.63
N ASP A 58 -11.80 -0.42 11.41
CA ASP A 58 -13.24 -0.59 11.63
C ASP A 58 -14.07 -0.17 10.39
N ASP A 59 -13.57 0.80 9.61
CA ASP A 59 -14.22 1.25 8.37
C ASP A 59 -14.00 0.30 7.17
N VAL A 60 -13.18 -0.75 7.32
CA VAL A 60 -12.91 -1.70 6.24
C VAL A 60 -14.15 -2.54 5.93
N ASN A 61 -14.53 -2.58 4.65
CA ASN A 61 -15.54 -3.52 4.18
C ASN A 61 -14.93 -4.93 4.04
N GLU A 62 -15.31 -5.81 4.95
CA GLU A 62 -14.80 -7.19 4.97
C GLU A 62 -15.11 -8.00 3.71
N THR A 63 -16.21 -7.72 3.02
CA THR A 63 -16.52 -8.40 1.75
C THR A 63 -15.53 -8.02 0.67
N ALA A 64 -15.23 -6.72 0.51
CA ALA A 64 -14.23 -6.25 -0.43
C ALA A 64 -12.83 -6.76 -0.05
N TYR A 65 -12.46 -6.70 1.24
CA TYR A 65 -11.19 -7.22 1.71
C TYR A 65 -11.02 -8.71 1.42
N ASN A 66 -12.03 -9.54 1.68
CA ASN A 66 -11.93 -10.99 1.47
C ASN A 66 -11.66 -11.39 0.01
N GLN A 67 -12.01 -10.54 -0.96
CA GLN A 67 -11.71 -10.77 -2.38
C GLN A 67 -10.24 -10.52 -2.73
N ILE A 68 -9.57 -9.61 -2.01
CA ILE A 68 -8.22 -9.13 -2.34
C ILE A 68 -7.16 -9.50 -1.30
N LYS A 69 -7.54 -10.07 -0.16
CA LYS A 69 -6.63 -10.33 0.98
C LYS A 69 -5.39 -11.15 0.62
N ASN A 70 -5.51 -12.06 -0.36
CA ASN A 70 -4.43 -12.93 -0.80
C ASN A 70 -3.62 -12.35 -1.95
N TRP A 71 -4.00 -11.18 -2.47
CA TRP A 71 -3.24 -10.53 -3.53
C TRP A 71 -1.95 -9.97 -2.94
N SER A 72 -0.87 -10.13 -3.69
CA SER A 72 0.37 -9.41 -3.47
C SER A 72 0.18 -7.91 -3.72
N ILE A 73 1.04 -7.08 -3.12
CA ILE A 73 1.04 -5.64 -3.40
C ILE A 73 1.39 -5.37 -4.87
N SER A 74 2.19 -6.23 -5.51
CA SER A 74 2.45 -6.15 -6.95
C SER A 74 1.17 -6.34 -7.78
N GLU A 75 0.39 -7.38 -7.50
CA GLU A 75 -0.88 -7.64 -8.17
C GLU A 75 -1.88 -6.51 -7.97
N LEU A 76 -1.96 -5.95 -6.74
CA LEU A 76 -2.81 -4.80 -6.46
C LEU A 76 -2.37 -3.55 -7.25
N ARG A 77 -1.06 -3.30 -7.39
CA ARG A 77 -0.55 -2.22 -8.25
C ARG A 77 -0.97 -2.42 -9.71
N GLU A 78 -0.77 -3.63 -10.25
CA GLU A 78 -1.12 -3.94 -11.63
C GLU A 78 -2.61 -3.83 -11.89
N TYR A 79 -3.44 -4.29 -10.95
CA TYR A 79 -4.89 -4.12 -11.00
C TYR A 79 -5.30 -2.65 -11.07
N VAL A 80 -4.73 -1.78 -10.22
CA VAL A 80 -5.05 -0.33 -10.26
C VAL A 80 -4.66 0.30 -11.60
N LEU A 81 -3.53 -0.11 -12.18
CA LEU A 81 -3.00 0.45 -13.43
C LEU A 81 -3.57 -0.19 -14.70
N SER A 82 -4.27 -1.33 -14.60
CA SER A 82 -4.82 -2.07 -15.75
C SER A 82 -5.95 -1.31 -16.44
N ASP A 83 -5.92 -1.18 -17.77
CA ASP A 83 -7.00 -0.50 -18.52
C ASP A 83 -8.35 -1.22 -18.44
N GLU A 84 -8.36 -2.51 -18.11
CA GLU A 84 -9.55 -3.34 -17.94
C GLU A 84 -10.27 -3.08 -16.60
N THR A 85 -9.58 -2.49 -15.62
CA THR A 85 -10.16 -2.22 -14.31
C THR A 85 -10.92 -0.90 -14.32
N SER A 86 -12.23 -0.93 -14.11
CA SER A 86 -13.07 0.28 -14.16
C SER A 86 -12.98 1.14 -12.90
N VAL A 87 -13.56 2.34 -12.95
CA VAL A 87 -13.68 3.23 -11.79
C VAL A 87 -14.54 2.60 -10.69
N ASP A 88 -15.61 1.90 -11.07
CA ASP A 88 -16.51 1.21 -10.13
C ASP A 88 -15.81 0.03 -9.44
N ASP A 89 -14.97 -0.69 -10.19
CA ASP A 89 -14.14 -1.78 -9.64
C ASP A 89 -13.19 -1.24 -8.57
N ILE A 90 -12.47 -0.16 -8.86
CA ILE A 90 -11.59 0.50 -7.89
C ILE A 90 -12.41 1.05 -6.70
N ALA A 91 -13.61 1.59 -6.97
CA ALA A 91 -14.47 2.16 -5.95
C ALA A 91 -14.95 1.12 -4.91
N PHE A 92 -15.16 -0.12 -5.34
CA PHE A 92 -15.46 -1.22 -4.43
C PHE A 92 -14.20 -1.76 -3.75
N THR A 93 -13.15 -2.07 -4.53
CA THR A 93 -11.90 -2.64 -4.04
C THR A 93 -11.24 -1.77 -2.96
N ARG A 94 -11.25 -0.44 -3.11
CA ARG A 94 -10.65 0.47 -2.12
C ARG A 94 -11.29 0.39 -0.73
N LYS A 95 -12.52 -0.10 -0.61
CA LYS A 95 -13.19 -0.28 0.69
C LYS A 95 -12.58 -1.44 1.49
N GLY A 96 -11.84 -2.33 0.84
CA GLY A 96 -11.13 -3.44 1.47
C GLY A 96 -9.70 -3.11 1.90
N LEU A 97 -9.25 -1.87 1.72
CA LEU A 97 -7.86 -1.44 1.94
C LEU A 97 -7.73 -0.61 3.22
N THR A 98 -6.61 -0.79 3.93
CA THR A 98 -6.17 0.11 5.00
C THR A 98 -5.15 1.11 4.48
N SER A 99 -4.86 2.15 5.25
CA SER A 99 -3.89 3.19 4.87
C SER A 99 -2.50 2.62 4.61
N GLU A 100 -2.06 1.61 5.36
CA GLU A 100 -0.79 0.93 5.14
C GLU A 100 -0.75 0.22 3.78
N VAL A 101 -1.83 -0.46 3.37
CA VAL A 101 -1.88 -1.13 2.05
C VAL A 101 -1.79 -0.10 0.92
N VAL A 102 -2.51 1.03 1.05
CA VAL A 102 -2.41 2.14 0.08
C VAL A 102 -0.98 2.69 0.02
N ALA A 103 -0.34 2.88 1.17
CA ALA A 103 1.05 3.33 1.22
C ALA A 103 2.02 2.29 0.62
N ALA A 104 1.74 0.99 0.76
CA ALA A 104 2.55 -0.08 0.21
C ALA A 104 2.56 -0.03 -1.32
N VAL A 105 1.39 0.08 -1.95
CA VAL A 105 1.25 0.21 -3.40
C VAL A 105 2.00 1.44 -3.90
N ALA A 106 1.79 2.60 -3.27
CA ALA A 106 2.45 3.84 -3.68
C ALA A 106 3.99 3.76 -3.62
N LYS A 107 4.56 3.00 -2.67
CA LYS A 107 6.02 2.83 -2.52
C LYS A 107 6.66 2.02 -3.64
N ILE A 108 5.91 1.16 -4.33
CA ILE A 108 6.42 0.37 -5.45
C ILE A 108 6.06 0.97 -6.82
N CYS A 109 5.34 2.09 -6.85
CA CYS A 109 4.98 2.79 -8.07
C CYS A 109 6.09 3.71 -8.59
N SER A 110 6.18 3.82 -9.92
CA SER A 110 6.94 4.88 -10.58
C SER A 110 6.19 6.23 -10.52
N ASN A 111 6.86 7.33 -10.85
CA ASN A 111 6.19 8.63 -10.96
C ASN A 111 5.08 8.63 -12.02
N ALA A 112 5.26 7.91 -13.13
CA ALA A 112 4.26 7.81 -14.18
C ALA A 112 3.04 7.00 -13.72
N ASP A 113 3.28 5.91 -12.98
CA ASP A 113 2.23 5.06 -12.41
C ASP A 113 1.34 5.88 -11.47
N LEU A 114 1.95 6.70 -10.61
CA LEU A 114 1.22 7.54 -9.66
C LEU A 114 0.34 8.57 -10.38
N ILE A 115 0.84 9.19 -11.45
CA ILE A 115 0.08 10.14 -12.26
C ILE A 115 -1.08 9.44 -12.98
N TYR A 116 -0.79 8.30 -13.63
CA TYR A 116 -1.77 7.54 -14.41
C TYR A 116 -2.89 6.97 -13.53
N GLY A 117 -2.51 6.25 -12.46
CA GLY A 117 -3.45 5.67 -11.52
C GLY A 117 -4.34 6.73 -10.88
N ALA A 118 -3.76 7.86 -10.43
CA ALA A 118 -4.55 8.94 -9.85
C ALA A 118 -5.52 9.59 -10.85
N LYS A 119 -5.13 9.73 -12.12
CA LYS A 119 -6.01 10.26 -13.17
C LYS A 119 -7.21 9.35 -13.43
N LYS A 120 -7.01 8.04 -13.34
CA LYS A 120 -8.03 7.02 -13.58
C LYS A 120 -9.07 6.93 -12.46
N MET A 121 -8.70 7.25 -11.22
CA MET A 121 -9.56 7.16 -10.03
C MET A 121 -10.46 8.39 -9.81
N ARG A 122 -10.90 9.06 -10.88
CA ARG A 122 -11.76 10.26 -10.82
C ARG A 122 -13.22 9.95 -11.06
#